data_AF-A0A4Q9GAH0-F1
#
_entry.id   AF-A0A4Q9GAH0-F1
#
_cell.length_a   1.000
_cell.length_b   1.000
_cell.length_c   1.000
_cell.angle_alpha   90.00
_cell.angle_beta   90.00
_cell.angle_gamma   90.00
#
_symmetry.space_group_name_H-M   'P 1'
#
loop_
_entity.id
_entity.type
_entity.pdbx_description
1 polymer ?
#
loop_
_entity_poly.entity_id
_entity_poly.type
_entity_poly.pdbx_seq_one_letter_code
_entity_poly.pdbx_strand_id
1 'polypeptide(L)'
;MVVHRATALLLAVLASNSMAASFDCTKASNFAEKEICSDGYLSGLDTSLSRNYKAALLKAPDRQDALIQSQREWLATRNQCTTQKCLDQAMVTRFKAIEDFTSAEIGRRLELEQQQQIAKSQAEDADRTRRKHEAYVAEEQAYQQRRQAAQQQTVYSQSNTVSASSTYQTSAYQTAQQPQHQFAETREETLWQQIFSILWKCALIVAVVMSCWAVKRHRRAEATIYNNYTDATITNLLPVTGWGIGLLCGWLGLPHQVYQVCVVTGILLAVFFAIYTAVKSNRGGLNILLTIVAKLTFVSVFYVVIGFLILSFFGGARRKGESLTQAEARRRRESRNTRVQIVAVSAGYTFFTAWLCRRAEFTSLSECLELDPALYSA
;
A
#
# COMPACT_ATOMS: atom_id res chain seq x y z
N MET A 1 26.14 -32.41 27.19
CA MET A 1 27.25 -31.52 26.75
C MET A 1 27.09 -30.97 25.33
N VAL A 2 26.70 -31.76 24.31
CA VAL A 2 26.62 -31.30 22.90
C VAL A 2 25.80 -30.00 22.72
N VAL A 3 24.63 -29.90 23.35
CA VAL A 3 23.73 -28.73 23.24
C VAL A 3 24.43 -27.40 23.63
N HIS A 4 25.25 -27.39 24.68
CA HIS A 4 26.00 -26.20 25.11
C HIS A 4 27.09 -25.78 24.10
N ARG A 5 27.63 -26.72 23.30
CA ARG A 5 28.58 -26.38 22.22
C ARG A 5 27.86 -25.81 21.01
N ALA A 6 26.65 -26.30 20.71
CA ALA A 6 25.81 -25.77 19.64
C ALA A 6 25.33 -24.33 19.92
N THR A 7 24.89 -24.03 21.15
CA THR A 7 24.47 -22.66 21.52
C THR A 7 25.63 -21.67 21.51
N ALA A 8 26.83 -22.08 21.94
CA ALA A 8 28.03 -21.24 21.85
C ALA A 8 28.42 -20.90 20.40
N LEU A 9 28.34 -21.88 19.48
CA LEU A 9 28.61 -21.64 18.05
C LEU A 9 27.55 -20.72 17.42
N LEU A 10 26.28 -20.89 17.78
CA LEU A 10 25.18 -20.06 17.28
C LEU A 10 25.32 -18.59 17.74
N LEU A 11 25.71 -18.36 19.00
CA LEU A 11 26.02 -17.03 19.52
C LEU A 11 27.23 -16.40 18.83
N ALA A 12 28.26 -17.18 18.50
CA ALA A 12 29.42 -16.67 17.75
C ALA A 12 29.05 -16.26 16.31
N VAL A 13 28.14 -16.98 15.65
CA VAL A 13 27.62 -16.59 14.32
C VAL A 13 26.74 -15.34 14.40
N LEU A 14 25.96 -15.17 15.48
CA LEU A 14 25.16 -13.96 15.74
C LEU A 14 26.01 -12.74 16.13
N ALA A 15 27.26 -12.92 16.56
CA ALA A 15 28.18 -11.81 16.86
C ALA A 15 28.76 -11.14 15.59
N SER A 16 28.61 -11.76 14.42
CA SER A 16 29.03 -11.22 13.12
C SER A 16 28.08 -10.13 12.62
N ASN A 17 27.91 -9.06 13.40
CA ASN A 17 27.30 -7.81 12.93
C ASN A 17 28.23 -7.18 11.89
N SER A 18 28.04 -7.56 10.63
CA SER A 18 28.62 -6.88 9.48
C SER A 18 27.96 -5.49 9.36
N MET A 19 28.47 -4.55 10.15
CA MET A 19 28.09 -3.14 10.14
C MET A 19 28.62 -2.51 8.86
N ALA A 20 27.85 -2.70 7.79
CA ALA A 20 28.16 -2.23 6.46
C ALA A 20 28.01 -0.71 6.37
N ALA A 21 29.04 0.00 6.81
CA ALA A 21 29.36 1.32 6.30
C ALA A 21 29.51 1.23 4.76
N SER A 22 29.41 2.36 4.05
CA SER A 22 29.47 2.36 2.59
C SER A 22 30.89 2.19 2.01
N PHE A 23 31.87 1.98 2.89
CA PHE A 23 33.29 1.75 2.60
C PHE A 23 33.83 0.56 3.41
N ASP A 24 35.02 0.10 3.05
CA ASP A 24 35.69 -1.02 3.71
C ASP A 24 36.25 -0.61 5.08
N CYS A 25 35.60 -1.04 6.16
CA CYS A 25 36.00 -0.75 7.53
C CYS A 25 37.40 -1.26 7.92
N THR A 26 37.99 -2.23 7.19
CA THR A 26 39.39 -2.63 7.44
C THR A 26 40.39 -1.54 7.03
N LYS A 27 39.94 -0.53 6.27
CA LYS A 27 40.73 0.62 5.82
C LYS A 27 40.42 1.92 6.58
N ALA A 28 39.60 1.86 7.64
CA ALA A 28 39.22 3.03 8.44
C ALA A 28 40.44 3.70 9.09
N SER A 29 40.75 4.94 8.67
CA SER A 29 42.03 5.60 8.95
C SER A 29 41.95 6.58 10.13
N ASN A 30 40.98 7.48 10.08
CA ASN A 30 40.77 8.59 11.03
C ASN A 30 39.64 8.29 12.03
N PHE A 31 39.40 9.22 12.96
CA PHE A 31 38.33 9.12 13.96
C PHE A 31 36.96 8.89 13.32
N ALA A 32 36.58 9.73 12.35
CA ALA A 32 35.26 9.67 11.71
C ALA A 32 35.00 8.33 11.03
N GLU A 33 35.97 7.80 10.28
CA GLU A 33 35.85 6.48 9.64
C GLU A 33 35.78 5.32 10.64
N LYS A 34 36.47 5.43 11.79
CA LYS A 34 36.43 4.40 12.84
C LYS A 34 35.09 4.39 13.54
N GLU A 35 34.57 5.54 13.97
CA GLU A 35 33.26 5.62 14.62
C GLU A 35 32.11 5.23 13.69
N ILE A 36 32.15 5.55 12.39
CA ILE A 36 31.16 5.06 11.41
C ILE A 36 31.19 3.51 11.29
N CYS A 37 32.31 2.87 11.62
CA CYS A 37 32.48 1.42 11.60
C CYS A 37 32.24 0.73 12.96
N SER A 38 32.22 1.47 14.08
CA SER A 38 31.93 0.95 15.43
C SER A 38 30.54 1.33 15.98
N ASP A 39 29.91 2.38 15.46
CA ASP A 39 28.56 2.80 15.83
C ASP A 39 27.50 2.36 14.80
N GLY A 40 26.46 1.68 15.27
CA GLY A 40 25.42 1.09 14.42
C GLY A 40 24.50 2.11 13.75
N TYR A 41 24.30 3.28 14.37
CA TYR A 41 23.50 4.37 13.82
C TYR A 41 24.28 5.10 12.72
N LEU A 42 25.54 5.47 12.97
CA LEU A 42 26.41 6.08 11.98
C LEU A 42 26.68 5.16 10.77
N SER A 43 26.86 3.86 10.99
CA SER A 43 27.02 2.87 9.92
C SER A 43 25.78 2.83 9.00
N GLY A 44 24.58 2.80 9.59
CA GLY A 44 23.30 2.85 8.86
C GLY A 44 23.07 4.18 8.14
N LEU A 45 23.46 5.29 8.76
CA LEU A 45 23.37 6.64 8.18
C LEU A 45 24.34 6.81 7.01
N ASP A 46 25.58 6.34 7.09
CA ASP A 46 26.57 6.36 6.00
C ASP A 46 26.10 5.54 4.78
N THR A 47 25.59 4.32 5.01
CA THR A 47 25.01 3.49 3.95
C THR A 47 23.78 4.14 3.31
N SER A 48 22.94 4.84 4.08
CA SER A 48 21.76 5.53 3.57
C SER A 48 22.14 6.80 2.79
N LEU A 49 23.10 7.58 3.29
CA LEU A 49 23.69 8.74 2.61
C LEU A 49 24.33 8.34 1.28
N SER A 50 25.11 7.25 1.26
CA SER A 50 25.75 6.70 0.06
C SER A 50 24.72 6.24 -1.00
N ARG A 51 23.60 5.65 -0.55
CA ARG A 51 22.47 5.28 -1.43
C ARG A 51 21.79 6.53 -2.02
N ASN A 52 21.48 7.52 -1.18
CA ASN A 52 20.83 8.75 -1.62
C ASN A 52 21.72 9.57 -2.56
N TYR A 53 23.03 9.66 -2.29
CA TYR A 53 24.02 10.28 -3.18
C TYR A 53 24.08 9.60 -4.56
N LYS A 54 24.09 8.26 -4.62
CA LYS A 54 24.03 7.51 -5.89
C LYS A 54 22.73 7.76 -6.65
N ALA A 55 21.59 7.85 -5.96
CA ALA A 55 20.31 8.19 -6.58
C ALA A 55 20.24 9.64 -7.05
N ALA A 56 20.89 10.58 -6.34
CA ALA A 56 20.97 11.98 -6.72
C ALA A 56 21.78 12.19 -8.01
N LEU A 57 22.91 11.49 -8.19
CA LEU A 57 23.69 11.50 -9.43
C LEU A 57 22.85 11.08 -10.66
N LEU A 58 22.06 10.01 -10.53
CA LEU A 58 21.18 9.54 -11.61
C LEU A 58 20.04 10.51 -11.92
N LYS A 59 19.59 11.30 -10.94
CA LYS A 59 18.55 12.31 -11.11
C LYS A 59 19.08 13.62 -11.70
N ALA A 60 20.34 13.96 -11.43
CA ALA A 60 20.98 15.24 -11.77
C ALA A 60 22.13 15.11 -12.80
N PRO A 61 21.90 14.56 -14.02
CA PRO A 61 22.95 14.32 -15.01
C PRO A 61 23.76 15.58 -15.33
N ASP A 62 23.08 16.71 -15.55
CA ASP A 62 23.68 18.00 -15.92
C ASP A 62 24.43 18.69 -14.76
N ARG A 63 24.41 18.09 -13.55
CA ARG A 63 25.05 18.62 -12.33
C ARG A 63 25.87 17.58 -11.57
N GLN A 64 26.19 16.43 -12.17
CA GLN A 64 26.93 15.35 -11.50
C GLN A 64 28.28 15.83 -10.95
N ASP A 65 29.08 16.54 -11.74
CA ASP A 65 30.41 16.99 -11.32
C ASP A 65 30.36 17.92 -10.10
N ALA A 66 29.38 18.83 -10.04
CA ALA A 66 29.18 19.71 -8.90
C ALA A 66 28.78 18.92 -7.63
N LEU A 67 27.94 17.88 -7.78
CA LEU A 67 27.55 17.01 -6.68
C LEU A 67 28.72 16.13 -6.20
N ILE A 68 29.53 15.60 -7.13
CA ILE A 68 30.74 14.81 -6.86
C ILE A 68 31.76 15.67 -6.10
N GLN A 69 32.02 16.88 -6.57
CA GLN A 69 32.97 17.80 -5.95
C GLN A 69 32.52 18.18 -4.54
N SER A 70 31.24 18.56 -4.37
CA SER A 70 30.65 18.84 -3.06
C SER A 70 30.69 17.63 -2.10
N GLN A 71 30.63 16.40 -2.62
CA GLN A 71 30.76 15.19 -1.80
C GLN A 71 32.21 14.96 -1.34
N ARG A 72 33.20 15.26 -2.18
CA ARG A 72 34.63 15.18 -1.82
C ARG A 72 35.00 16.22 -0.76
N GLU A 73 34.51 17.44 -0.93
CA GLU A 73 34.68 18.54 0.03
C GLU A 73 34.07 18.18 1.39
N TRP A 74 32.83 17.68 1.40
CA TRP A 74 32.20 17.21 2.64
C TRP A 74 32.96 16.04 3.30
N LEU A 75 33.48 15.07 2.54
CA LEU A 75 34.29 13.98 3.11
C LEU A 75 35.56 14.53 3.79
N ALA A 76 36.21 15.54 3.19
CA ALA A 76 37.34 16.22 3.80
C ALA A 76 36.95 17.00 5.07
N THR A 77 35.75 17.57 5.15
CA THR A 77 35.22 18.19 6.39
C THR A 77 34.88 17.14 7.46
N ARG A 78 34.16 16.08 7.10
CA ARG A 78 33.77 14.97 7.99
C ARG A 78 34.98 14.35 8.68
N ASN A 79 36.05 14.10 7.91
CA ASN A 79 37.27 13.46 8.41
C ASN A 79 38.11 14.37 9.35
N GLN A 80 37.73 15.64 9.56
CA GLN A 80 38.31 16.53 10.58
C GLN A 80 37.61 16.43 11.95
N CYS A 81 36.46 15.76 12.04
CA CYS A 81 35.79 15.57 13.32
C CYS A 81 36.60 14.70 14.27
N THR A 82 36.69 15.12 15.53
CA THR A 82 37.40 14.45 16.65
C THR A 82 36.47 14.09 17.81
N THR A 83 35.16 14.30 17.66
CA THR A 83 34.13 14.01 18.66
C THR A 83 32.87 13.47 17.98
N GLN A 84 32.13 12.61 18.69
CA GLN A 84 30.87 12.03 18.22
C GLN A 84 29.89 13.11 17.74
N LYS A 85 29.64 14.14 18.56
CA LYS A 85 28.71 15.24 18.25
C LYS A 85 29.06 15.98 16.95
N CYS A 86 30.35 16.17 16.65
CA CYS A 86 30.78 16.76 15.38
C CYS A 86 30.40 15.85 14.20
N LEU A 87 30.64 14.55 14.36
CA LEU A 87 30.39 13.53 13.35
C LEU A 87 28.89 13.36 13.08
N ASP A 88 28.07 13.24 14.12
CA ASP A 88 26.60 13.20 14.02
C ASP A 88 26.08 14.40 13.22
N GLN A 89 26.52 15.61 13.58
CA GLN A 89 26.13 16.85 12.90
C GLN A 89 26.60 16.87 11.44
N ALA A 90 27.85 16.51 11.16
CA ALA A 90 28.39 16.46 9.80
C ALA A 90 27.65 15.46 8.91
N MET A 91 27.26 14.30 9.46
CA MET A 91 26.54 13.24 8.74
C MET A 91 25.08 13.63 8.48
N VAL A 92 24.33 14.07 9.50
CA VAL A 92 22.92 14.47 9.37
C VAL A 92 22.77 15.69 8.46
N THR A 93 23.63 16.70 8.60
CA THR A 93 23.60 17.89 7.72
C THR A 93 23.84 17.50 6.25
N ARG A 94 24.74 16.57 5.96
CA ARG A 94 24.96 16.12 4.59
C ARG A 94 23.84 15.25 4.05
N PHE A 95 23.29 14.35 4.86
CA PHE A 95 22.15 13.53 4.46
C PHE A 95 21.01 14.42 3.97
N LYS A 96 20.62 15.42 4.77
CA LYS A 96 19.63 16.42 4.37
C LYS A 96 20.04 17.21 3.13
N ALA A 97 21.29 17.68 3.04
CA ALA A 97 21.76 18.45 1.87
C ALA A 97 21.66 17.66 0.54
N ILE A 98 21.80 16.32 0.58
CA ILE A 98 21.57 15.45 -0.58
C ILE A 98 20.07 15.38 -0.92
N GLU A 99 19.18 15.33 0.07
CA GLU A 99 17.72 15.32 -0.15
C GLU A 99 17.20 16.67 -0.67
N ASP A 100 17.65 17.78 -0.10
CA ASP A 100 17.34 19.15 -0.54
C ASP A 100 17.82 19.36 -1.99
N PHE A 101 19.04 18.92 -2.33
CA PHE A 101 19.54 18.94 -3.71
C PHE A 101 18.69 18.06 -4.65
N THR A 102 18.35 16.84 -4.22
CA THR A 102 17.60 15.87 -5.05
C THR A 102 16.18 16.35 -5.33
N SER A 103 15.51 16.93 -4.34
CA SER A 103 14.15 17.46 -4.49
C SER A 103 14.12 18.71 -5.37
N ALA A 104 15.10 19.62 -5.24
CA ALA A 104 15.25 20.78 -6.12
C ALA A 104 15.55 20.38 -7.58
N GLU A 105 16.26 19.28 -7.82
CA GLU A 105 16.51 18.78 -9.18
C GLU A 105 15.25 18.15 -9.80
N ILE A 106 14.50 17.36 -9.03
CA ILE A 106 13.21 16.80 -9.47
C ILE A 106 12.22 17.92 -9.79
N GLY A 107 12.13 18.95 -8.93
CA GLY A 107 11.27 20.12 -9.14
C GLY A 107 11.56 20.80 -10.49
N ARG A 108 12.84 21.14 -10.74
CA ARG A 108 13.25 21.78 -12.00
C ARG A 108 12.94 20.93 -13.23
N ARG A 109 13.09 19.60 -13.15
CA ARG A 109 12.72 18.71 -14.27
C ARG A 109 11.20 18.70 -14.51
N LEU A 110 10.39 18.59 -13.46
CA LEU A 110 8.93 18.63 -13.58
C LEU A 110 8.43 19.98 -14.12
N GLU A 111 9.05 21.09 -13.73
CA GLU A 111 8.77 22.42 -14.29
C GLU A 111 9.08 22.49 -15.79
N LEU A 112 10.22 21.95 -16.23
CA LEU A 112 10.60 21.87 -17.65
C LEU A 112 9.66 20.97 -18.45
N GLU A 113 9.32 19.79 -17.93
CA GLU A 113 8.36 18.86 -18.55
C GLU A 113 6.96 19.49 -18.67
N GLN A 114 6.50 20.21 -17.63
CA GLN A 114 5.24 20.95 -17.65
C GLN A 114 5.26 22.10 -18.68
N GLN A 115 6.34 22.87 -18.76
CA GLN A 115 6.49 23.94 -19.75
C GLN A 115 6.48 23.40 -21.19
N GLN A 116 7.19 22.29 -21.44
CA GLN A 116 7.18 21.62 -22.75
C GLN A 116 5.78 21.11 -23.12
N GLN A 117 5.05 20.52 -22.17
CA GLN A 117 3.69 20.03 -22.41
C GLN A 117 2.68 21.17 -22.66
N ILE A 118 2.83 22.31 -21.99
CA ILE A 118 2.01 23.52 -22.24
C ILE A 118 2.33 24.12 -23.62
N ALA A 119 3.61 24.25 -23.98
CA ALA A 119 4.01 24.75 -25.29
C ALA A 119 3.48 23.83 -26.43
N LYS A 120 3.49 22.50 -26.19
CA LYS A 120 2.93 21.53 -27.12
C LYS A 120 1.41 21.66 -27.27
N SER A 121 0.64 21.76 -26.18
CA SER A 121 -0.82 21.92 -26.30
C SER A 121 -1.21 23.25 -26.94
N GLN A 122 -0.47 24.33 -26.67
CA GLN A 122 -0.64 25.61 -27.35
C GLN A 122 -0.37 25.51 -28.86
N ALA A 123 0.66 24.77 -29.28
CA ALA A 123 0.93 24.52 -30.70
C ALA A 123 -0.16 23.66 -31.36
N GLU A 124 -0.65 22.62 -30.69
CA GLU A 124 -1.73 21.76 -31.18
C GLU A 124 -3.07 22.52 -31.32
N ASP A 125 -3.42 23.40 -30.38
CA ASP A 125 -4.64 24.21 -30.47
C ASP A 125 -4.50 25.40 -31.42
N ALA A 126 -3.30 25.94 -31.63
CA ALA A 126 -3.01 26.90 -32.70
C ALA A 126 -3.22 26.26 -34.08
N ASP A 127 -2.68 25.05 -34.31
CA ASP A 127 -2.89 24.31 -35.56
C ASP A 127 -4.36 23.87 -35.73
N ARG A 128 -5.04 23.42 -34.67
CA ARG A 128 -6.49 23.16 -34.69
C ARG A 128 -7.29 24.40 -35.10
N THR A 129 -6.93 25.56 -34.59
CA THR A 129 -7.59 26.84 -34.89
C THR A 129 -7.32 27.26 -36.34
N ARG A 130 -6.08 27.12 -36.80
CA ARG A 130 -5.69 27.33 -38.20
C ARG A 130 -6.50 26.45 -39.16
N ARG A 131 -6.53 25.12 -38.93
CA ARG A 131 -7.28 24.18 -39.77
C ARG A 131 -8.79 24.48 -39.79
N LYS A 132 -9.37 24.92 -38.66
CA LYS A 132 -10.77 25.39 -38.61
C LYS A 132 -11.00 26.64 -39.46
N HIS A 133 -10.07 27.60 -39.42
CA HIS A 133 -10.16 28.80 -40.24
C HIS A 133 -10.01 28.48 -41.73
N GLU A 134 -9.03 27.64 -42.11
CA GLU A 134 -8.85 27.15 -43.47
C GLU A 134 -10.09 26.40 -44.00
N ALA A 135 -10.70 25.55 -43.16
CA ALA A 135 -11.95 24.84 -43.49
C ALA A 135 -13.15 25.80 -43.66
N TYR A 136 -13.31 26.79 -42.77
CA TYR A 136 -14.36 27.80 -42.87
C TYR A 136 -14.22 28.65 -44.15
N VAL A 137 -13.00 29.07 -44.49
CA VAL A 137 -12.71 29.80 -45.74
C VAL A 137 -13.03 28.94 -46.97
N ALA A 138 -12.72 27.64 -46.94
CA ALA A 138 -13.05 26.71 -48.03
C ALA A 138 -14.57 26.44 -48.14
N GLU A 139 -15.29 26.35 -47.01
CA GLU A 139 -16.75 26.18 -47.00
C GLU A 139 -17.47 27.42 -47.56
N GLU A 140 -17.06 28.63 -47.16
CA GLU A 140 -17.59 29.88 -47.70
C GLU A 140 -17.32 29.99 -49.22
N GLN A 141 -16.10 29.69 -49.67
CA GLN A 141 -15.78 29.64 -51.10
C GLN A 141 -16.66 28.64 -51.86
N ALA A 142 -16.88 27.44 -51.31
CA ALA A 142 -17.77 26.43 -51.89
C ALA A 142 -19.25 26.86 -51.86
N TYR A 143 -19.70 27.58 -50.84
CA TYR A 143 -21.04 28.15 -50.77
C TYR A 143 -21.25 29.19 -51.88
N GLN A 144 -20.32 30.12 -52.06
CA GLN A 144 -20.40 31.15 -53.12
C GLN A 144 -20.42 30.50 -54.52
N GLN A 145 -19.58 29.50 -54.78
CA GLN A 145 -19.60 28.71 -56.02
C GLN A 145 -20.95 27.99 -56.22
N ARG A 146 -21.48 27.32 -55.19
CA ARG A 146 -22.80 26.68 -55.24
C ARG A 146 -23.91 27.70 -55.49
N ARG A 147 -23.85 28.92 -54.93
CA ARG A 147 -24.84 29.96 -55.19
C ARG A 147 -24.79 30.42 -56.64
N GLN A 148 -23.60 30.54 -57.23
CA GLN A 148 -23.42 30.87 -58.65
C GLN A 148 -24.00 29.76 -59.56
N ALA A 149 -23.71 28.49 -59.27
CA ALA A 149 -24.26 27.35 -60.02
C ALA A 149 -25.78 27.17 -59.82
N ALA A 150 -26.30 27.36 -58.61
CA ALA A 150 -27.74 27.22 -58.31
C ALA A 150 -28.58 28.27 -59.06
N GLN A 151 -28.05 29.49 -59.27
CA GLN A 151 -28.68 30.51 -60.11
C GLN A 151 -28.77 30.11 -61.60
N GLN A 152 -28.03 29.09 -62.04
CA GLN A 152 -28.16 28.48 -63.36
C GLN A 152 -29.15 27.30 -63.38
N GLN A 153 -29.52 26.76 -62.21
CA GLN A 153 -30.32 25.53 -62.06
C GLN A 153 -31.75 25.73 -61.52
N THR A 154 -32.07 26.84 -60.85
CA THR A 154 -33.42 27.10 -60.26
C THR A 154 -34.56 27.28 -61.28
N VAL A 155 -34.33 26.95 -62.55
CA VAL A 155 -35.36 26.82 -63.60
C VAL A 155 -36.13 25.48 -63.48
N TYR A 156 -35.64 24.48 -62.72
CA TYR A 156 -36.18 23.11 -62.72
C TYR A 156 -36.63 22.53 -61.36
N SER A 157 -37.96 22.37 -61.19
CA SER A 157 -38.68 21.37 -60.34
C SER A 157 -38.73 21.49 -58.79
N GLN A 158 -39.81 20.95 -58.18
CA GLN A 158 -40.07 20.90 -56.72
C GLN A 158 -41.15 19.82 -56.35
N SER A 159 -41.32 19.52 -55.04
CA SER A 159 -42.31 18.62 -54.36
C SER A 159 -42.03 17.09 -54.44
N ASN A 160 -42.43 16.21 -53.50
CA ASN A 160 -43.32 16.29 -52.30
C ASN A 160 -42.91 15.31 -51.15
N THR A 161 -43.68 15.16 -50.04
CA THR A 161 -43.22 14.57 -48.73
C THR A 161 -44.24 13.67 -47.95
N VAL A 162 -43.84 13.14 -46.76
CA VAL A 162 -44.62 12.67 -45.55
C VAL A 162 -44.59 11.14 -45.20
N SER A 163 -44.79 10.82 -43.88
CA SER A 163 -44.56 9.52 -43.17
C SER A 163 -45.72 9.12 -42.21
N ALA A 164 -45.70 7.91 -41.58
CA ALA A 164 -46.65 7.48 -40.52
C ALA A 164 -46.09 6.40 -39.53
N SER A 165 -46.79 6.08 -38.41
CA SER A 165 -46.33 5.19 -37.31
C SER A 165 -47.48 4.50 -36.51
N SER A 166 -47.18 3.53 -35.62
CA SER A 166 -48.18 2.74 -34.83
C SER A 166 -47.66 2.20 -33.45
N THR A 167 -48.46 1.40 -32.73
CA THR A 167 -48.42 1.15 -31.25
C THR A 167 -48.87 -0.28 -30.85
N TYR A 168 -48.75 -0.72 -29.57
CA TYR A 168 -49.74 -1.47 -28.72
C TYR A 168 -49.12 -2.37 -27.58
N GLN A 169 -49.97 -3.04 -26.75
CA GLN A 169 -49.70 -3.57 -25.37
C GLN A 169 -50.00 -5.12 -25.27
N THR A 170 -50.19 -5.87 -24.14
CA THR A 170 -50.57 -5.64 -22.71
C THR A 170 -50.37 -6.93 -21.83
N SER A 171 -50.21 -6.81 -20.49
CA SER A 171 -50.66 -7.72 -19.35
C SER A 171 -50.57 -9.28 -19.37
N ALA A 172 -50.52 -10.08 -18.27
CA ALA A 172 -50.20 -9.93 -16.82
C ALA A 172 -50.29 -11.31 -16.07
N TYR A 173 -49.91 -11.35 -14.77
CA TYR A 173 -50.05 -12.45 -13.76
C TYR A 173 -49.14 -13.69 -13.95
N GLN A 174 -48.83 -14.55 -12.95
CA GLN A 174 -49.22 -14.73 -11.52
C GLN A 174 -47.94 -15.21 -10.71
N THR A 175 -47.82 -15.70 -9.45
CA THR A 175 -48.64 -16.19 -8.30
C THR A 175 -47.86 -15.93 -6.97
N ALA A 176 -48.34 -16.39 -5.79
CA ALA A 176 -47.72 -16.19 -4.45
C ALA A 176 -47.48 -17.49 -3.63
N GLN A 177 -46.69 -17.42 -2.54
CA GLN A 177 -46.46 -18.51 -1.56
C GLN A 177 -46.37 -17.98 -0.11
N GLN A 178 -46.67 -18.84 0.88
CA GLN A 178 -46.65 -18.53 2.32
C GLN A 178 -45.41 -19.15 3.03
N PRO A 179 -44.90 -18.53 4.12
CA PRO A 179 -43.92 -19.15 5.01
C PRO A 179 -44.58 -19.92 6.17
N GLN A 180 -43.97 -21.02 6.62
CA GLN A 180 -44.36 -21.71 7.85
C GLN A 180 -43.54 -21.19 9.04
N HIS A 181 -44.18 -21.02 10.21
CA HIS A 181 -43.48 -20.83 11.47
C HIS A 181 -43.07 -22.18 12.07
N GLN A 182 -41.87 -22.25 12.64
CA GLN A 182 -41.32 -23.42 13.32
C GLN A 182 -40.98 -23.04 14.76
N PHE A 183 -41.48 -23.80 15.74
CA PHE A 183 -41.23 -23.53 17.16
C PHE A 183 -39.75 -23.81 17.50
N ALA A 184 -39.13 -22.89 18.25
CA ALA A 184 -37.74 -22.99 18.69
C ALA A 184 -37.65 -23.52 20.13
N GLU A 185 -36.86 -24.56 20.33
CA GLU A 185 -36.56 -25.14 21.65
C GLU A 185 -35.57 -24.24 22.40
N THR A 186 -36.02 -23.60 23.48
CA THR A 186 -35.21 -22.66 24.26
C THR A 186 -34.27 -23.37 25.21
N ARG A 187 -33.05 -23.67 24.75
CA ARG A 187 -31.93 -24.04 25.62
C ARG A 187 -31.57 -22.87 26.54
N GLU A 188 -31.56 -23.10 27.86
CA GLU A 188 -30.92 -22.18 28.81
C GLU A 188 -29.40 -22.20 28.61
N GLU A 189 -28.88 -21.16 27.95
CA GLU A 189 -27.46 -20.81 28.01
C GLU A 189 -27.16 -20.30 29.43
N THR A 190 -26.08 -20.76 30.07
CA THR A 190 -25.75 -20.29 31.42
C THR A 190 -25.50 -18.78 31.42
N LEU A 191 -25.88 -18.07 32.49
CA LEU A 191 -25.74 -16.60 32.56
C LEU A 191 -24.33 -16.11 32.21
N TRP A 192 -23.28 -16.86 32.58
CA TRP A 192 -21.89 -16.54 32.20
C TRP A 192 -21.60 -16.71 30.70
N GLN A 193 -22.14 -17.75 30.05
CA GLN A 193 -22.08 -17.89 28.59
C GLN A 193 -22.85 -16.76 27.90
N GLN A 194 -24.04 -16.42 28.39
CA GLN A 194 -24.86 -15.35 27.82
C GLN A 194 -24.19 -13.96 27.98
N ILE A 195 -23.63 -13.66 29.15
CA ILE A 195 -22.85 -12.44 29.41
C ILE A 195 -21.62 -12.38 28.49
N PHE A 196 -20.80 -13.44 28.43
CA PHE A 196 -19.64 -13.48 27.53
C PHE A 196 -20.06 -13.32 26.06
N SER A 197 -21.15 -13.99 25.65
CA SER A 197 -21.76 -13.95 24.33
C SER A 197 -22.27 -12.55 23.95
N ILE A 198 -22.64 -11.70 24.92
CA ILE A 198 -22.97 -10.29 24.70
C ILE A 198 -21.68 -9.45 24.66
N LEU A 199 -20.78 -9.64 25.62
CA LEU A 199 -19.56 -8.83 25.77
C LEU A 199 -18.66 -8.86 24.51
N TRP A 200 -18.42 -10.03 23.89
CA TRP A 200 -17.58 -10.05 22.67
C TRP A 200 -18.25 -9.37 21.48
N LYS A 201 -19.59 -9.44 21.37
CA LYS A 201 -20.35 -8.73 20.33
C LYS A 201 -20.28 -7.22 20.54
N CYS A 202 -20.47 -6.76 21.77
CA CYS A 202 -20.26 -5.35 22.15
C CYS A 202 -18.83 -4.88 21.85
N ALA A 203 -17.82 -5.68 22.16
CA ALA A 203 -16.42 -5.37 21.86
C ALA A 203 -16.16 -5.22 20.35
N LEU A 204 -16.72 -6.10 19.50
CA LEU A 204 -16.63 -5.95 18.04
C LEU A 204 -17.33 -4.69 17.54
N ILE A 205 -18.53 -4.37 18.04
CA ILE A 205 -19.26 -3.15 17.67
C ILE A 205 -18.45 -1.91 18.05
N VAL A 206 -17.91 -1.85 19.27
CA VAL A 206 -17.01 -0.78 19.71
C VAL A 206 -15.77 -0.68 18.84
N ALA A 207 -15.12 -1.81 18.51
CA ALA A 207 -13.94 -1.82 17.65
C ALA A 207 -14.23 -1.29 16.24
N VAL A 208 -15.38 -1.64 15.65
CA VAL A 208 -15.83 -1.09 14.36
C VAL A 208 -16.10 0.41 14.45
N VAL A 209 -16.81 0.88 15.48
CA VAL A 209 -17.09 2.32 15.69
C VAL A 209 -15.80 3.12 15.88
N MET A 210 -14.86 2.61 16.69
CA MET A 210 -13.53 3.20 16.89
C MET A 210 -12.74 3.26 15.57
N SER A 211 -12.83 2.23 14.73
CA SER A 211 -12.17 2.18 13.42
C SER A 211 -12.76 3.18 12.43
N CYS A 212 -14.09 3.31 12.38
CA CYS A 212 -14.76 4.35 11.59
C CYS A 212 -14.37 5.76 12.06
N TRP A 213 -14.22 5.97 13.38
CA TRP A 213 -13.75 7.24 13.93
C TRP A 213 -12.27 7.50 13.60
N ALA A 214 -11.41 6.49 13.69
CA ALA A 214 -10.01 6.57 13.28
C ALA A 214 -9.87 6.96 11.80
N VAL A 215 -10.66 6.35 10.90
CA VAL A 215 -10.71 6.73 9.48
C VAL A 215 -11.16 8.18 9.31
N LYS A 216 -12.21 8.62 10.04
CA LYS A 216 -12.67 10.02 10.00
C LYS A 216 -11.58 11.01 10.43
N ARG A 217 -10.82 10.71 11.48
CA ARG A 217 -9.68 11.54 11.94
C ARG A 217 -8.53 11.51 10.94
N HIS A 218 -8.21 10.35 10.38
CA HIS A 218 -7.19 10.18 9.35
C HIS A 218 -7.49 10.99 8.07
N ARG A 219 -8.73 10.95 7.56
CA ARG A 219 -9.16 11.74 6.39
C ARG A 219 -9.19 13.25 6.64
N ARG A 220 -9.20 13.68 7.92
CA ARG A 220 -9.04 15.09 8.34
C ARG A 220 -7.59 15.48 8.65
N ALA A 221 -6.63 14.60 8.38
CA ALA A 221 -5.22 14.74 8.77
C ALA A 221 -4.94 14.82 10.30
N GLU A 222 -5.95 14.64 11.17
CA GLU A 222 -5.86 14.63 12.63
C GLU A 222 -5.14 13.38 13.19
N ALA A 223 -4.95 12.35 12.35
CA ALA A 223 -4.27 11.09 12.63
C ALA A 223 -3.67 10.47 11.35
N THR A 224 -2.89 9.39 11.49
CA THR A 224 -2.34 8.59 10.41
C THR A 224 -2.50 7.11 10.74
N ILE A 225 -3.30 6.40 9.93
CA ILE A 225 -3.44 4.93 10.04
C ILE A 225 -2.21 4.29 9.39
N TYR A 226 -2.10 4.32 8.06
CA TYR A 226 -0.87 3.91 7.36
C TYR A 226 -0.10 5.12 6.85
N ASN A 227 1.21 5.17 7.13
CA ASN A 227 2.07 6.27 6.69
C ASN A 227 2.42 6.17 5.19
N ASN A 228 2.64 4.95 4.71
CA ASN A 228 3.06 4.62 3.34
C ASN A 228 2.71 3.14 3.04
N TYR A 229 3.00 2.67 1.83
CA TYR A 229 2.72 1.27 1.48
C TYR A 229 3.57 0.27 2.28
N THR A 230 4.78 0.64 2.70
CA THR A 230 5.67 -0.23 3.50
C THR A 230 5.04 -0.57 4.87
N ASP A 231 4.53 0.43 5.60
CA ASP A 231 3.80 0.26 6.86
C ASP A 231 2.59 -0.66 6.68
N ALA A 232 1.77 -0.38 5.65
CA ALA A 232 0.60 -1.18 5.33
C ALA A 232 0.94 -2.64 4.97
N THR A 233 1.99 -2.87 4.16
CA THR A 233 2.45 -4.19 3.76
C THR A 233 3.00 -4.98 4.95
N ILE A 234 3.86 -4.40 5.78
CA ILE A 234 4.45 -5.10 6.93
C ILE A 234 3.36 -5.48 7.94
N THR A 235 2.45 -4.54 8.27
CA THR A 235 1.33 -4.77 9.19
C THR A 235 0.47 -5.97 8.75
N ASN A 236 0.25 -6.15 7.44
CA ASN A 236 -0.52 -7.25 6.89
C ASN A 236 0.28 -8.55 6.70
N LEU A 237 1.57 -8.46 6.38
CA LEU A 237 2.37 -9.62 5.98
C LEU A 237 2.88 -10.43 7.18
N LEU A 238 3.11 -9.80 8.35
CA LEU A 238 3.67 -10.46 9.54
C LEU A 238 2.87 -11.66 10.09
N PRO A 239 1.52 -11.65 10.14
CA PRO A 239 0.75 -12.85 10.51
C PRO A 239 0.91 -14.00 9.48
N VAL A 240 1.00 -13.65 8.19
CA VAL A 240 1.11 -14.63 7.09
C VAL A 240 2.51 -15.25 7.03
N THR A 241 3.58 -14.49 7.31
CA THR A 241 4.93 -15.08 7.39
C THR A 241 5.05 -16.03 8.58
N GLY A 242 4.51 -15.68 9.75
CA GLY A 242 4.45 -16.59 10.89
C GLY A 242 3.72 -17.90 10.59
N TRP A 243 2.57 -17.82 9.91
CA TRP A 243 1.79 -18.99 9.47
C TRP A 243 2.49 -19.80 8.38
N GLY A 244 3.07 -19.15 7.37
CA GLY A 244 3.80 -19.81 6.27
C GLY A 244 5.06 -20.51 6.74
N ILE A 245 5.82 -19.90 7.65
CA ILE A 245 6.97 -20.54 8.32
C ILE A 245 6.48 -21.72 9.16
N GLY A 246 5.38 -21.57 9.91
CA GLY A 246 4.77 -22.67 10.64
C GLY A 246 4.43 -23.87 9.75
N LEU A 247 3.79 -23.64 8.61
CA LEU A 247 3.49 -24.69 7.62
C LEU A 247 4.76 -25.35 7.06
N LEU A 248 5.79 -24.55 6.75
CA LEU A 248 7.08 -25.07 6.30
C LEU A 248 7.74 -25.95 7.37
N CYS A 249 7.72 -25.54 8.64
CA CYS A 249 8.20 -26.34 9.76
C CYS A 249 7.42 -27.65 9.91
N GLY A 250 6.09 -27.62 9.74
CA GLY A 250 5.26 -28.83 9.75
C GLY A 250 5.55 -29.78 8.58
N TRP A 251 5.79 -29.23 7.38
CA TRP A 251 6.20 -30.01 6.20
C TRP A 251 7.60 -30.63 6.37
N LEU A 252 8.51 -29.96 7.07
CA LEU A 252 9.82 -30.47 7.50
C LEU A 252 9.74 -31.48 8.68
N GLY A 253 8.54 -31.84 9.14
CA GLY A 253 8.34 -32.83 10.21
C GLY A 253 8.67 -32.34 11.63
N LEU A 254 8.79 -31.03 11.85
CA LEU A 254 9.06 -30.47 13.18
C LEU A 254 7.81 -30.60 14.10
N PRO A 255 8.00 -30.67 15.44
CA PRO A 255 6.90 -30.81 16.39
C PRO A 255 5.84 -29.71 16.25
N HIS A 256 4.57 -30.05 16.47
CA HIS A 256 3.44 -29.10 16.33
C HIS A 256 3.56 -27.84 17.21
N GLN A 257 4.29 -27.91 18.32
CA GLN A 257 4.64 -26.73 19.14
C GLN A 257 5.42 -25.67 18.33
N VAL A 258 6.29 -26.08 17.41
CA VAL A 258 7.06 -25.16 16.54
C VAL A 258 6.11 -24.41 15.60
N TYR A 259 5.16 -25.10 14.97
CA TYR A 259 4.09 -24.48 14.17
C TYR A 259 3.34 -23.41 14.97
N GLN A 260 2.93 -23.73 16.21
CA GLN A 260 2.20 -22.81 17.08
C GLN A 260 3.05 -21.59 17.45
N VAL A 261 4.32 -21.79 17.81
CA VAL A 261 5.26 -20.69 18.10
C VAL A 261 5.42 -19.77 16.89
N CYS A 262 5.67 -20.30 15.68
CA CYS A 262 5.81 -19.47 14.48
C CYS A 262 4.57 -18.61 14.19
N VAL A 263 3.37 -19.19 14.31
CA VAL A 263 2.10 -18.45 14.15
C VAL A 263 1.95 -17.34 15.20
N VAL A 264 2.16 -17.66 16.47
CA VAL A 264 2.04 -16.69 17.58
C VAL A 264 3.08 -15.58 17.46
N THR A 265 4.33 -15.90 17.12
CA THR A 265 5.39 -14.90 16.90
C THR A 265 5.03 -13.95 15.75
N GLY A 266 4.49 -14.45 14.62
CA GLY A 266 4.05 -13.59 13.51
C GLY A 266 2.94 -12.62 13.92
N ILE A 267 1.96 -13.08 14.71
CA ILE A 267 0.88 -12.24 15.24
C ILE A 267 1.42 -11.21 16.24
N LEU A 268 2.30 -11.61 17.17
CA LEU A 268 2.90 -10.71 18.16
C LEU A 268 3.76 -9.62 17.49
N LEU A 269 4.54 -9.97 16.47
CA LEU A 269 5.30 -9.00 15.67
C LEU A 269 4.37 -8.04 14.92
N ALA A 270 3.25 -8.52 14.36
CA ALA A 270 2.27 -7.66 13.71
C ALA A 270 1.63 -6.64 14.68
N VAL A 271 1.28 -7.09 15.90
CA VAL A 271 0.76 -6.22 16.97
C VAL A 271 1.82 -5.21 17.42
N PHE A 272 3.05 -5.65 17.67
CA PHE A 272 4.16 -4.77 18.05
C PHE A 272 4.45 -3.71 16.98
N PHE A 273 4.51 -4.11 15.70
CA PHE A 273 4.73 -3.20 14.58
C PHE A 273 3.57 -2.21 14.40
N ALA A 274 2.32 -2.64 14.58
CA ALA A 274 1.15 -1.76 14.56
C ALA A 274 1.18 -0.72 15.70
N ILE A 275 1.62 -1.10 16.90
CA ILE A 275 1.82 -0.18 18.04
C ILE A 275 2.97 0.80 17.74
N TYR A 276 4.14 0.30 17.35
CA TYR A 276 5.32 1.10 17.03
C TYR A 276 5.03 2.16 15.95
N THR A 277 4.43 1.75 14.82
CA THR A 277 4.08 2.68 13.74
C THR A 277 2.99 3.66 14.12
N ALA A 278 2.02 3.26 14.96
CA ALA A 278 1.01 4.18 15.48
C ALA A 278 1.63 5.25 16.39
N VAL A 279 2.53 4.88 17.30
CA VAL A 279 3.28 5.82 18.17
C VAL A 279 4.18 6.75 17.35
N LYS A 280 4.95 6.21 16.39
CA LYS A 280 5.83 6.99 15.49
C LYS A 280 5.04 7.98 14.60
N SER A 281 3.82 7.63 14.20
CA SER A 281 3.02 8.41 13.23
C SER A 281 1.93 9.29 13.84
N ASN A 282 1.68 9.24 15.16
CA ASN A 282 0.59 9.96 15.81
C ASN A 282 1.02 10.54 17.17
N ARG A 283 0.62 11.79 17.46
CA ARG A 283 0.72 12.39 18.80
C ARG A 283 -0.65 12.31 19.51
N GLY A 284 -0.60 12.14 20.84
CA GLY A 284 -1.77 12.01 21.72
C GLY A 284 -2.31 10.58 21.83
N GLY A 285 -2.48 10.08 23.06
CA GLY A 285 -2.86 8.68 23.33
C GLY A 285 -4.15 8.21 22.66
N LEU A 286 -5.15 9.09 22.53
CA LEU A 286 -6.40 8.79 21.82
C LEU A 286 -6.18 8.47 20.33
N ASN A 287 -5.31 9.23 19.64
CA ASN A 287 -4.98 8.97 18.23
C ASN A 287 -4.24 7.63 18.07
N ILE A 288 -3.29 7.37 18.96
CA ILE A 288 -2.49 6.13 18.98
C ILE A 288 -3.42 4.93 19.20
N LEU A 289 -4.29 4.97 20.22
CA LEU A 289 -5.27 3.91 20.49
C LEU A 289 -6.22 3.67 19.31
N LEU A 290 -6.79 4.74 18.74
CA LEU A 290 -7.71 4.65 17.60
C LEU A 290 -7.04 4.02 16.36
N THR A 291 -5.79 4.38 16.07
CA THR A 291 -5.07 3.85 14.90
C THR A 291 -4.59 2.42 15.10
N ILE A 292 -4.19 2.03 16.32
CA ILE A 292 -3.91 0.62 16.67
C ILE A 292 -5.17 -0.24 16.48
N VAL A 293 -6.30 0.18 17.06
CA VAL A 293 -7.58 -0.55 16.92
C VAL A 293 -7.94 -0.70 15.43
N ALA A 294 -7.86 0.38 14.64
CA ALA A 294 -8.14 0.34 13.22
C ALA A 294 -7.24 -0.63 12.44
N LYS A 295 -5.91 -0.61 12.66
CA LYS A 295 -4.98 -1.57 12.03
C LYS A 295 -5.38 -3.01 12.35
N LEU A 296 -5.57 -3.33 13.64
CA LEU A 296 -5.87 -4.69 14.09
C LEU A 296 -7.25 -5.17 13.62
N THR A 297 -8.27 -4.31 13.58
CA THR A 297 -9.59 -4.70 13.05
C THR A 297 -9.56 -4.95 11.56
N PHE A 298 -8.90 -4.11 10.76
CA PHE A 298 -8.90 -4.28 9.30
C PHE A 298 -8.13 -5.55 8.90
N VAL A 299 -7.00 -5.82 9.55
CA VAL A 299 -6.23 -7.06 9.40
C VAL A 299 -7.07 -8.28 9.83
N SER A 300 -7.70 -8.23 11.00
CA SER A 300 -8.50 -9.36 11.52
C SER A 300 -9.72 -9.66 10.65
N VAL A 301 -10.47 -8.64 10.23
CA VAL A 301 -11.64 -8.81 9.35
C VAL A 301 -11.23 -9.41 8.01
N PHE A 302 -10.12 -8.95 7.42
CA PHE A 302 -9.59 -9.53 6.18
C PHE A 302 -9.26 -11.01 6.32
N TYR A 303 -8.48 -11.40 7.34
CA TYR A 303 -8.09 -12.80 7.53
C TYR A 303 -9.24 -13.70 7.97
N VAL A 304 -10.24 -13.21 8.71
CA VAL A 304 -11.46 -13.97 9.02
C VAL A 304 -12.31 -14.21 7.78
N VAL A 305 -12.51 -13.21 6.91
CA VAL A 305 -13.29 -13.37 5.67
C VAL A 305 -12.58 -14.28 4.68
N ILE A 306 -11.27 -14.09 4.46
CA ILE A 306 -10.47 -14.95 3.58
C ILE A 306 -10.40 -16.38 4.15
N GLY A 307 -10.22 -16.54 5.46
CA GLY A 307 -10.23 -17.84 6.13
C GLY A 307 -11.55 -18.58 5.96
N PHE A 308 -12.69 -17.90 6.13
CA PHE A 308 -14.01 -18.48 5.91
C PHE A 308 -14.22 -18.89 4.44
N LEU A 309 -13.81 -18.05 3.48
CA LEU A 309 -13.89 -18.39 2.06
C LEU A 309 -13.01 -19.60 1.70
N ILE A 310 -11.78 -19.68 2.23
CA ILE A 310 -10.89 -20.84 2.04
C ILE A 310 -11.49 -22.10 2.68
N LEU A 311 -12.05 -22.02 3.88
CA LEU A 311 -12.74 -23.15 4.52
C LEU A 311 -13.96 -23.60 3.70
N SER A 312 -14.72 -22.67 3.10
CA SER A 312 -15.84 -23.01 2.20
C SER A 312 -15.39 -23.76 0.93
N PHE A 313 -14.15 -23.52 0.46
CA PHE A 313 -13.59 -24.17 -0.71
C PHE A 313 -13.28 -25.66 -0.48
N PHE A 314 -12.91 -26.04 0.75
CA PHE A 314 -12.59 -27.43 1.12
C PHE A 314 -13.73 -28.16 1.85
N GLY A 315 -14.58 -27.46 2.60
CA GLY A 315 -15.60 -28.02 3.50
C GLY A 315 -16.85 -28.61 2.85
N GLY A 316 -16.92 -28.72 1.52
CA GLY A 316 -18.11 -29.14 0.78
C GLY A 316 -18.44 -30.64 0.88
N ALA A 317 -18.91 -31.09 2.05
CA ALA A 317 -19.39 -32.46 2.28
C ALA A 317 -20.54 -32.85 1.33
N ARG A 318 -20.63 -34.14 0.96
CA ARG A 318 -21.69 -34.67 0.10
C ARG A 318 -23.02 -34.68 0.87
N ARG A 319 -24.10 -34.18 0.28
CA ARG A 319 -25.41 -34.17 0.94
C ARG A 319 -26.01 -35.59 0.94
N LYS A 320 -26.73 -35.95 2.00
CA LYS A 320 -27.37 -37.29 2.12
C LYS A 320 -28.40 -37.45 0.99
N GLY A 321 -28.24 -38.50 0.17
CA GLY A 321 -29.08 -38.76 -1.02
C GLY A 321 -28.60 -38.13 -2.34
N GLU A 322 -27.53 -37.32 -2.34
CA GLU A 322 -27.01 -36.66 -3.55
C GLU A 322 -26.21 -37.61 -4.46
N SER A 323 -26.40 -37.53 -5.79
CA SER A 323 -25.60 -38.31 -6.75
C SER A 323 -24.15 -37.79 -6.88
N LEU A 324 -23.21 -38.63 -7.32
CA LEU A 324 -21.82 -38.19 -7.54
C LEU A 324 -21.73 -37.05 -8.57
N THR A 325 -22.46 -37.18 -9.69
CA THR A 325 -22.47 -36.17 -10.76
C THR A 325 -23.09 -34.84 -10.32
N GLN A 326 -24.11 -34.87 -9.45
CA GLN A 326 -24.69 -33.66 -8.84
C GLN A 326 -23.71 -32.99 -7.87
N ALA A 327 -23.06 -33.78 -6.99
CA ALA A 327 -22.08 -33.26 -6.04
C ALA A 327 -20.88 -32.61 -6.74
N GLU A 328 -20.36 -33.21 -7.81
CA GLU A 328 -19.32 -32.62 -8.64
C GLU A 328 -19.79 -31.36 -9.37
N ALA A 329 -20.96 -31.39 -10.01
CA ALA A 329 -21.51 -30.24 -10.71
C ALA A 329 -21.74 -29.04 -9.76
N ARG A 330 -22.19 -29.30 -8.52
CA ARG A 330 -22.29 -28.26 -7.49
C ARG A 330 -20.92 -27.75 -7.07
N ARG A 331 -19.96 -28.63 -6.72
CA ARG A 331 -18.58 -28.23 -6.37
C ARG A 331 -17.91 -27.39 -7.46
N ARG A 332 -18.14 -27.67 -8.75
CA ARG A 332 -17.65 -26.85 -9.89
C ARG A 332 -18.29 -25.45 -9.95
N ARG A 333 -19.53 -25.26 -9.48
CA ARG A 333 -20.19 -23.95 -9.36
C ARG A 333 -19.72 -23.20 -8.12
N GLU A 334 -19.72 -23.87 -6.96
CA GLU A 334 -19.29 -23.33 -5.67
C GLU A 334 -17.83 -22.84 -5.75
N SER A 335 -16.90 -23.70 -6.20
CA SER A 335 -15.48 -23.31 -6.34
C SER A 335 -15.22 -22.17 -7.31
N ARG A 336 -16.03 -21.99 -8.37
CA ARG A 336 -15.94 -20.80 -9.25
C ARG A 336 -16.38 -19.54 -8.52
N ASN A 337 -17.51 -19.59 -7.80
CA ASN A 337 -18.01 -18.45 -7.05
C ASN A 337 -17.05 -18.05 -5.91
N THR A 338 -16.60 -19.01 -5.10
CA THR A 338 -15.65 -18.77 -4.01
C THR A 338 -14.33 -18.20 -4.52
N ARG A 339 -13.80 -18.66 -5.67
CA ARG A 339 -12.61 -18.05 -6.30
C ARG A 339 -12.83 -16.59 -6.68
N VAL A 340 -13.96 -16.26 -7.30
CA VAL A 340 -14.32 -14.86 -7.64
C VAL A 340 -14.45 -14.01 -6.38
N GLN A 341 -15.07 -14.53 -5.32
CA GLN A 341 -15.20 -13.86 -4.02
C GLN A 341 -13.84 -13.62 -3.36
N ILE A 342 -12.93 -14.61 -3.35
CA ILE A 342 -11.57 -14.46 -2.81
C ILE A 342 -10.82 -13.35 -3.55
N VAL A 343 -10.86 -13.35 -4.89
CA VAL A 343 -10.19 -12.32 -5.71
C VAL A 343 -10.80 -10.94 -5.47
N ALA A 344 -12.13 -10.83 -5.43
CA ALA A 344 -12.83 -9.57 -5.20
C ALA A 344 -12.56 -8.99 -3.80
N VAL A 345 -12.60 -9.81 -2.75
CA VAL A 345 -12.26 -9.39 -1.38
C VAL A 345 -10.79 -8.97 -1.29
N SER A 346 -9.88 -9.72 -1.92
CA SER A 346 -8.45 -9.40 -1.91
C SER A 346 -8.15 -8.09 -2.64
N ALA A 347 -8.71 -7.89 -3.84
CA ALA A 347 -8.53 -6.65 -4.60
C ALA A 347 -9.16 -5.45 -3.88
N GLY A 348 -10.37 -5.60 -3.35
CA GLY A 348 -11.05 -4.57 -2.56
C GLY A 348 -10.28 -4.20 -1.29
N TYR A 349 -9.71 -5.19 -0.59
CA TYR A 349 -8.89 -4.95 0.60
C TYR A 349 -7.56 -4.25 0.26
N THR A 350 -6.88 -4.65 -0.80
CA THR A 350 -5.66 -3.97 -1.28
C THR A 350 -5.95 -2.52 -1.66
N PHE A 351 -7.04 -2.27 -2.39
CA PHE A 351 -7.46 -0.90 -2.74
C PHE A 351 -7.82 -0.06 -1.50
N PHE A 352 -8.58 -0.62 -0.56
CA PHE A 352 -8.94 0.05 0.71
C PHE A 352 -7.70 0.38 1.55
N THR A 353 -6.77 -0.57 1.68
CA THR A 353 -5.51 -0.39 2.39
C THR A 353 -4.63 0.68 1.73
N ALA A 354 -4.54 0.71 0.40
CA ALA A 354 -3.85 1.78 -0.33
C ALA A 354 -4.52 3.16 -0.13
N TRP A 355 -5.86 3.21 -0.11
CA TRP A 355 -6.65 4.43 0.15
C TRP A 355 -6.54 4.96 1.60
N LEU A 356 -6.05 4.13 2.53
CA LEU A 356 -5.69 4.48 3.91
C LEU A 356 -4.20 4.87 4.10
N CYS A 357 -3.39 4.84 3.04
CA CYS A 357 -2.00 5.28 3.10
C CYS A 357 -1.91 6.80 2.90
N ARG A 358 -1.19 7.50 3.79
CA ARG A 358 -0.88 8.93 3.65
C ARG A 358 -0.09 9.24 2.37
N ARG A 359 0.84 8.34 2.00
CA ARG A 359 1.75 8.51 0.86
C ARG A 359 1.74 7.26 -0.02
N ALA A 360 1.70 7.48 -1.34
CA ALA A 360 1.55 6.43 -2.35
C ALA A 360 2.91 5.82 -2.77
N GLU A 361 3.77 5.53 -1.79
CA GLU A 361 5.18 5.16 -2.02
C GLU A 361 5.63 3.99 -1.12
N PHE A 362 6.73 3.34 -1.51
CA PHE A 362 7.44 2.35 -0.70
C PHE A 362 8.70 2.99 -0.09
N THR A 363 8.70 3.12 1.23
CA THR A 363 9.83 3.55 2.07
C THR A 363 10.75 2.34 2.37
N SER A 364 12.04 2.60 2.59
CA SER A 364 13.01 1.54 2.94
C SER A 364 12.74 0.93 4.33
N LEU A 365 13.09 -0.35 4.54
CA LEU A 365 12.90 -1.02 5.83
C LEU A 365 13.66 -0.36 6.98
N SER A 366 14.85 0.19 6.71
CA SER A 366 15.65 0.93 7.69
C SER A 366 14.90 2.17 8.18
N GLU A 367 14.56 3.10 7.28
CA GLU A 367 13.80 4.32 7.55
C GLU A 367 12.42 4.05 8.20
N CYS A 368 11.78 2.93 7.82
CA CYS A 368 10.53 2.48 8.44
C CYS A 368 10.71 2.12 9.92
N LEU A 369 11.77 1.38 10.26
CA LEU A 369 12.06 0.87 11.61
C LEU A 369 12.95 1.77 12.48
N GLU A 370 13.55 2.80 11.89
CA GLU A 370 14.43 3.77 12.57
C GLU A 370 13.68 4.45 13.73
N LEU A 371 14.25 4.39 14.95
CA LEU A 371 13.69 5.10 16.09
C LEU A 371 14.13 6.56 16.04
N ASP A 372 13.16 7.47 15.90
CA ASP A 372 13.40 8.91 16.04
C ASP A 372 13.87 9.21 17.48
N PRO A 373 15.10 9.74 17.68
CA PRO A 373 15.60 10.08 19.02
C PRO A 373 14.71 11.09 19.77
N ALA A 374 13.94 11.92 19.06
CA ALA A 374 12.99 12.87 19.64
C ALA A 374 11.75 12.22 20.29
N LEU A 375 11.65 10.88 20.30
CA LEU A 375 10.69 10.13 21.12
C LEU A 375 11.21 9.82 22.54
N TYR A 376 12.49 10.05 22.83
CA TYR A 376 13.11 9.84 24.15
C TYR A 376 13.46 11.14 24.91
N SER A 377 13.16 12.31 24.34
CA SER A 377 13.54 13.62 24.86
C SER A 377 12.35 14.44 25.40
N ALA A 378 11.41 13.80 26.09
CA ALA A 378 10.18 14.40 26.62
C ALA A 378 9.75 13.76 27.95
#